data_AF-A0A426Y444-F1
#
_entry.id   AF-A0A426Y444-F1
#
_cell.length_a   1.000
_cell.length_b   1.000
_cell.length_c   1.000
_cell.angle_alpha   90.00
_cell.angle_beta   90.00
_cell.angle_gamma   90.00
#
_symmetry.space_group_name_H-M   'P 1'
#
loop_
_entity.id
_entity.type
_entity.pdbx_description
1 polymer ?
#
loop_
_entity_poly.entity_id
_entity_poly.type
_entity_poly.pdbx_seq_one_letter_code
_entity_poly.pdbx_strand_id
1 'polypeptide(L)'
;MLCEDYGGRVELAKAYYQGLTDSVKKHFGGNGVIASMEHCNDFMFLGTHSICLGRVGDDFWCTDPSGDPNGTFWLQGCHMVHCAYNSLWMGNFIHPDWDMFQSTHPCAAFHAASRAISGGPIYVSDSVGHHDFDLLKRMALPDGTILRCDHYALPTRDCLFDDPLHDGKTVLKIWNLNKALQVEGSKVKMEVKGAGEMKAFASARPVECRINGEEAVFVYKENMLGLQVPWSGSSSKMCLIEYNF
;
A
#
# COMPACT_ATOMS: atom_id res chain seq x y z
N MET A 1 35.55 -13.72 -13.02
CA MET A 1 34.13 -13.68 -12.55
C MET A 1 33.33 -14.70 -13.32
N LEU A 2 32.31 -15.36 -12.74
CA LEU A 2 31.50 -16.38 -13.44
C LEU A 2 31.05 -15.94 -14.83
N CYS A 3 30.64 -14.68 -15.02
CA CYS A 3 30.15 -14.19 -16.30
C CYS A 3 31.18 -14.19 -17.44
N GLU A 4 32.48 -14.17 -17.17
CA GLU A 4 33.53 -14.15 -18.20
C GLU A 4 33.54 -15.44 -19.03
N ASP A 5 33.21 -16.56 -18.40
CA ASP A 5 33.13 -17.88 -19.05
C ASP A 5 31.83 -18.09 -19.84
N TYR A 6 30.85 -17.18 -19.72
CA TYR A 6 29.50 -17.30 -20.29
C TYR A 6 29.10 -16.10 -21.18
N GLY A 7 30.07 -15.49 -21.87
CA GLY A 7 29.78 -14.40 -22.82
C GLY A 7 29.50 -13.04 -22.16
N GLY A 8 29.88 -12.88 -20.90
CA GLY A 8 29.72 -11.65 -20.12
C GLY A 8 28.37 -11.54 -19.42
N ARG A 9 28.18 -10.42 -18.71
CA ARG A 9 26.99 -10.15 -17.88
C ARG A 9 25.68 -10.30 -18.67
N VAL A 10 25.65 -9.81 -19.91
CA VAL A 10 24.43 -9.73 -20.73
C VAL A 10 23.94 -11.12 -21.14
N GLU A 11 24.83 -11.96 -21.68
CA GLU A 11 24.43 -13.31 -22.13
C GLU A 11 24.10 -14.23 -20.94
N LEU A 12 24.83 -14.07 -19.83
CA LEU A 12 24.49 -14.77 -18.58
C LEU A 12 23.11 -14.36 -18.05
N ALA A 13 22.78 -13.06 -18.04
CA ALA A 13 21.48 -12.57 -17.58
C ALA A 13 20.33 -13.09 -18.47
N LYS A 14 20.50 -13.07 -19.80
CA LYS A 14 19.51 -13.64 -20.73
C LYS A 14 19.26 -15.11 -20.45
N ALA A 15 20.32 -15.91 -20.32
CA ALA A 15 20.19 -17.34 -20.01
C ALA A 15 19.50 -17.57 -18.65
N TYR A 16 19.86 -16.79 -17.64
CA TYR A 16 19.26 -16.84 -16.31
C TYR A 16 17.75 -16.56 -16.33
N TYR A 17 17.34 -15.43 -16.89
CA TYR A 17 15.92 -15.05 -16.94
C TYR A 17 15.12 -15.94 -17.88
N GLN A 18 15.69 -16.40 -18.99
CA GLN A 18 15.02 -17.36 -19.87
C GLN A 18 14.71 -18.67 -19.13
N GLY A 19 15.70 -19.24 -18.42
CA GLY A 19 15.49 -20.45 -17.63
C GLY A 19 14.45 -20.24 -16.52
N LEU A 20 14.47 -19.09 -15.84
CA LEU A 20 13.47 -18.73 -14.84
C LEU A 20 12.07 -18.63 -15.45
N THR A 21 11.92 -17.91 -16.57
CA THR A 21 10.66 -17.77 -17.32
C THR A 21 10.10 -19.12 -17.73
N ASP A 22 10.92 -20.02 -18.28
CA ASP A 22 10.47 -21.33 -18.73
C ASP A 22 9.99 -22.20 -17.56
N SER A 23 10.69 -22.12 -16.41
CA SER A 23 10.28 -22.78 -15.18
C SER A 23 8.95 -22.22 -14.65
N VAL A 24 8.79 -20.89 -14.61
CA VAL A 24 7.56 -20.21 -14.16
C VAL A 24 6.37 -20.59 -15.04
N LYS A 25 6.56 -20.62 -16.36
CA LYS A 25 5.52 -21.07 -17.31
C LYS A 25 5.10 -22.52 -17.08
N LYS A 26 6.07 -23.40 -16.84
CA LYS A 26 5.82 -24.83 -16.68
C LYS A 26 5.15 -25.17 -15.34
N HIS A 27 5.52 -24.48 -14.27
CA HIS A 27 5.19 -24.90 -12.91
C HIS A 27 4.26 -23.95 -12.16
N PHE A 28 4.15 -22.69 -12.58
CA PHE A 28 3.44 -21.64 -11.84
C PHE A 28 2.45 -20.87 -12.73
N GLY A 29 1.90 -21.51 -13.76
CA GLY A 29 0.84 -20.93 -14.61
C GLY A 29 1.27 -19.71 -15.43
N GLY A 30 2.57 -19.45 -15.57
CA GLY A 30 3.10 -18.34 -16.37
C GLY A 30 3.42 -17.07 -15.60
N ASN A 31 2.77 -16.80 -14.47
CA ASN A 31 2.98 -15.59 -13.67
C ASN A 31 2.72 -15.76 -12.16
N GLY A 32 2.59 -16.99 -11.67
CA GLY A 32 2.27 -17.30 -10.27
C GLY A 32 3.43 -17.14 -9.29
N VAL A 33 4.34 -16.18 -9.52
CA VAL A 33 5.49 -15.92 -8.65
C VAL A 33 5.63 -14.43 -8.36
N ILE A 34 6.27 -14.13 -7.23
CA ILE A 34 6.68 -12.79 -6.83
C ILE A 34 8.20 -12.68 -6.92
N ALA A 35 8.69 -11.57 -7.46
CA ALA A 35 10.12 -11.23 -7.41
C ALA A 35 10.47 -10.51 -6.10
N SER A 36 11.65 -10.81 -5.59
CA SER A 36 12.24 -10.10 -4.45
C SER A 36 13.73 -9.89 -4.73
N MET A 37 14.29 -8.79 -4.23
CA MET A 37 15.68 -8.35 -4.48
C MET A 37 15.98 -8.12 -5.97
N GLU A 38 14.98 -7.66 -6.73
CA GLU A 38 14.97 -7.61 -8.19
C GLU A 38 15.25 -6.22 -8.78
N HIS A 39 15.86 -5.31 -8.02
CA HIS A 39 16.02 -3.89 -8.37
C HIS A 39 17.07 -3.63 -9.47
N CYS A 40 17.59 -4.67 -10.13
CA CYS A 40 18.53 -4.53 -11.22
C CYS A 40 17.81 -4.30 -12.57
N ASN A 41 18.46 -3.57 -13.47
CA ASN A 41 17.90 -3.29 -14.80
C ASN A 41 17.62 -4.55 -15.62
N ASP A 42 18.38 -5.62 -15.40
CA ASP A 42 18.18 -6.88 -16.13
C ASP A 42 16.84 -7.51 -15.76
N PHE A 43 16.41 -7.43 -14.50
CA PHE A 43 15.08 -7.90 -14.11
C PHE A 43 14.00 -7.08 -14.82
N MET A 44 14.09 -5.76 -14.77
CA MET A 44 13.08 -4.88 -15.37
C MET A 44 12.93 -5.10 -16.87
N PHE A 45 14.03 -5.47 -17.55
CA PHE A 45 14.03 -5.72 -18.99
C PHE A 45 13.71 -7.18 -19.36
N LEU A 46 14.17 -8.17 -18.59
CA LEU A 46 14.09 -9.59 -18.93
C LEU A 46 13.10 -10.37 -18.05
N GLY A 47 13.15 -10.17 -16.74
CA GLY A 47 12.33 -10.89 -15.76
C GLY A 47 10.83 -10.54 -15.83
N THR A 48 10.53 -9.29 -16.17
CA THR A 48 9.15 -8.79 -16.33
C THR A 48 8.40 -9.41 -17.51
N HIS A 49 9.09 -10.18 -18.36
CA HIS A 49 8.46 -11.03 -19.37
C HIS A 49 7.46 -12.03 -18.77
N SER A 50 7.64 -12.45 -17.50
CA SER A 50 6.74 -13.41 -16.85
C SER A 50 6.35 -13.04 -15.42
N ILE A 51 7.14 -12.18 -14.76
CA ILE A 51 6.88 -11.78 -13.38
C ILE A 51 6.33 -10.37 -13.35
N CYS A 52 5.09 -10.21 -12.90
CA CYS A 52 4.41 -8.91 -12.84
C CYS A 52 4.21 -8.39 -11.41
N LEU A 53 4.68 -9.10 -10.39
CA LEU A 53 4.59 -8.69 -8.98
C LEU A 53 6.00 -8.74 -8.39
N GLY A 54 6.43 -7.66 -7.74
CA GLY A 54 7.77 -7.62 -7.15
C GLY A 54 7.92 -6.59 -6.04
N ARG A 55 8.85 -6.86 -5.12
CA ARG A 55 9.10 -6.06 -3.93
C ARG A 55 9.80 -4.76 -4.28
N VAL A 56 9.21 -3.64 -3.89
CA VAL A 56 9.73 -2.29 -4.17
C VAL A 56 10.45 -1.63 -2.99
N GLY A 57 10.61 -2.32 -1.87
CA GLY A 57 11.35 -1.82 -0.71
C GLY A 57 12.37 -2.82 -0.20
N ASP A 58 13.14 -2.39 0.79
CA ASP A 58 13.93 -3.29 1.62
C ASP A 58 13.02 -4.20 2.46
N ASP A 59 13.60 -5.11 3.23
CA ASP A 59 12.85 -5.94 4.16
C ASP A 59 12.12 -5.08 5.21
N PHE A 60 10.92 -5.49 5.59
CA PHE A 60 10.34 -5.07 6.86
C PHE A 60 11.18 -5.63 8.03
N TRP A 61 11.78 -4.73 8.80
CA TRP A 61 12.55 -5.09 9.99
C TRP A 61 11.68 -5.03 11.25
N CYS A 62 11.45 -6.19 11.88
CA CYS A 62 10.67 -6.27 13.13
C CYS A 62 11.43 -5.68 14.33
N THR A 63 12.75 -5.69 14.25
CA THR A 63 13.70 -5.18 15.24
C THR A 63 14.89 -4.61 14.50
N ASP A 64 15.50 -3.57 15.04
CA ASP A 64 16.74 -3.02 14.50
C ASP A 64 17.87 -4.08 14.50
N PRO A 65 18.55 -4.33 13.37
CA PRO A 65 19.60 -5.35 13.29
C PRO A 65 20.86 -5.00 14.08
N SER A 66 21.05 -3.72 14.43
CA SER A 66 22.14 -3.24 15.27
C SER A 66 21.74 -3.14 16.75
N GLY A 67 20.50 -3.49 17.09
CA GLY A 67 19.97 -3.47 18.45
C GLY A 67 19.55 -2.10 18.96
N ASP A 68 19.38 -1.08 18.09
CA ASP A 68 18.85 0.22 18.51
C ASP A 68 17.35 0.12 18.85
N PRO A 69 16.95 0.39 20.11
CA PRO A 69 15.53 0.41 20.49
C PRO A 69 14.70 1.40 19.66
N ASN A 70 15.27 2.53 19.24
CA ASN A 70 14.61 3.52 18.41
C ASN A 70 14.63 3.16 16.92
N GLY A 71 15.60 2.35 16.48
CA GLY A 71 15.70 1.85 15.12
C GLY A 71 14.45 1.08 14.70
N THR A 72 13.82 0.37 15.66
CA THR A 72 12.53 -0.32 15.47
C THR A 72 11.41 0.59 14.97
N PHE A 73 11.44 1.90 15.28
CA PHE A 73 10.45 2.87 14.79
C PHE A 73 10.91 3.58 13.52
N TRP A 74 12.18 3.99 13.49
CA TRP A 74 12.78 4.64 12.32
C TRP A 74 12.55 3.77 11.09
N LEU A 75 13.02 2.51 11.13
CA LEU A 75 13.01 1.58 10.00
C LEU A 75 11.64 1.42 9.35
N GLN A 76 10.56 1.64 10.11
CA GLN A 76 9.20 1.58 9.57
C GLN A 76 8.88 2.77 8.68
N GLY A 77 9.33 3.96 9.06
CA GLY A 77 9.32 5.15 8.21
C GLY A 77 10.18 4.96 6.97
N CYS A 78 11.39 4.39 7.12
CA CYS A 78 12.28 4.01 5.99
C CYS A 78 11.53 3.22 4.95
N HIS A 79 10.94 2.13 5.42
CA HIS A 79 10.32 1.14 4.60
C HIS A 79 9.21 1.77 3.76
N MET A 80 8.39 2.64 4.36
CA MET A 80 7.32 3.32 3.64
C MET A 80 7.83 4.33 2.62
N VAL A 81 8.90 5.07 2.93
CA VAL A 81 9.50 6.00 1.97
C VAL A 81 10.11 5.23 0.80
N HIS A 82 10.89 4.18 1.05
CA HIS A 82 11.47 3.32 0.02
C HIS A 82 10.38 2.72 -0.86
N CYS A 83 9.37 2.06 -0.28
CA CYS A 83 8.28 1.47 -1.05
C CYS A 83 7.52 2.50 -1.89
N ALA A 84 7.16 3.66 -1.32
CA ALA A 84 6.41 4.68 -2.03
C ALA A 84 7.21 5.28 -3.19
N TYR A 85 8.45 5.68 -2.96
CA TYR A 85 9.29 6.30 -3.98
C TYR A 85 9.69 5.32 -5.07
N ASN A 86 10.07 4.09 -4.72
CA ASN A 86 10.42 3.08 -5.72
C ASN A 86 9.20 2.68 -6.55
N SER A 87 7.99 2.70 -5.98
CA SER A 87 6.74 2.48 -6.73
C SER A 87 6.55 3.47 -7.88
N LEU A 88 7.09 4.71 -7.78
CA LEU A 88 7.03 5.70 -8.85
C LEU A 88 7.72 5.23 -10.13
N TRP A 89 8.84 4.52 -9.99
CA TRP A 89 9.61 4.02 -11.12
C TRP A 89 9.23 2.56 -11.47
N MET A 90 9.27 1.66 -10.49
CA MET A 90 9.03 0.22 -10.68
C MET A 90 7.58 -0.09 -11.06
N GLY A 91 6.62 0.72 -10.59
CA GLY A 91 5.18 0.56 -10.87
C GLY A 91 4.83 0.64 -12.37
N ASN A 92 5.73 1.15 -13.21
CA ASN A 92 5.55 1.18 -14.67
C ASN A 92 5.82 -0.17 -15.33
N PHE A 93 6.46 -1.10 -14.63
CA PHE A 93 6.86 -2.42 -15.16
C PHE A 93 6.18 -3.56 -14.41
N ILE A 94 6.03 -3.42 -13.10
CA ILE A 94 5.49 -4.44 -12.21
C ILE A 94 4.46 -3.84 -11.25
N HIS A 95 3.61 -4.69 -10.68
CA HIS A 95 2.77 -4.37 -9.55
C HIS A 95 3.64 -4.32 -8.28
N PRO A 96 3.69 -3.20 -7.56
CA PRO A 96 4.49 -3.08 -6.35
C PRO A 96 3.99 -3.96 -5.19
N ASP A 97 4.92 -4.72 -4.60
CA ASP A 97 4.77 -5.35 -3.29
C ASP A 97 5.53 -4.56 -2.23
N TRP A 98 4.83 -4.21 -1.15
CA TRP A 98 5.36 -3.43 -0.03
C TRP A 98 5.82 -4.32 1.13
N ASP A 99 6.02 -5.62 0.87
CA ASP A 99 6.46 -6.64 1.82
C ASP A 99 5.44 -6.93 2.93
N MET A 100 5.68 -8.00 3.68
CA MET A 100 4.88 -8.38 4.83
C MET A 100 4.99 -7.40 6.00
N PHE A 101 4.10 -7.54 7.00
CA PHE A 101 4.26 -6.92 8.31
C PHE A 101 3.81 -7.87 9.43
N GLN A 102 4.14 -7.55 10.68
CA GLN A 102 3.63 -8.27 11.85
C GLN A 102 2.49 -7.48 12.49
N SER A 103 1.33 -8.11 12.66
CA SER A 103 0.17 -7.50 13.29
C SER A 103 0.38 -7.17 14.77
N THR A 104 1.37 -7.81 15.40
CA THR A 104 1.77 -7.58 16.79
C THR A 104 2.90 -6.55 16.96
N HIS A 105 3.45 -6.01 15.87
CA HIS A 105 4.50 -5.00 15.94
C HIS A 105 3.99 -3.68 16.56
N PRO A 106 4.80 -2.91 17.31
CA PRO A 106 4.38 -1.61 17.85
C PRO A 106 3.84 -0.62 16.79
N CYS A 107 4.31 -0.72 15.55
CA CYS A 107 3.84 0.08 14.40
C CYS A 107 2.84 -0.67 13.51
N ALA A 108 2.18 -1.73 13.98
CA ALA A 108 1.34 -2.58 13.14
C ALA A 108 0.17 -1.83 12.50
N ALA A 109 -0.48 -0.91 13.23
CA ALA A 109 -1.58 -0.10 12.68
C ALA A 109 -1.11 0.81 11.53
N PHE A 110 0.09 1.38 11.63
CA PHE A 110 0.72 2.16 10.57
C PHE A 110 0.98 1.30 9.34
N HIS A 111 1.51 0.08 9.52
CA HIS A 111 1.73 -0.84 8.40
C HIS A 111 0.43 -1.36 7.78
N ALA A 112 -0.57 -1.71 8.60
CA ALA A 112 -1.90 -2.09 8.12
C ALA A 112 -2.50 -1.01 7.23
N ALA A 113 -2.48 0.26 7.68
CA ALA A 113 -2.95 1.38 6.88
C ALA A 113 -2.15 1.55 5.57
N SER A 114 -0.81 1.44 5.64
CA SER A 114 0.04 1.55 4.45
C SER A 114 -0.22 0.47 3.39
N ARG A 115 -0.46 -0.78 3.81
CA ARG A 115 -0.79 -1.90 2.90
C ARG A 115 -2.22 -1.79 2.37
N ALA A 116 -3.14 -1.21 3.14
CA ALA A 116 -4.49 -0.95 2.65
C ALA A 116 -4.50 0.08 1.49
N ILE A 117 -3.64 1.11 1.56
CA ILE A 117 -3.51 2.11 0.49
C ILE A 117 -2.54 1.69 -0.62
N SER A 118 -1.61 0.77 -0.39
CA SER A 118 -0.55 0.42 -1.36
C SER A 118 -1.10 -0.09 -2.70
N GLY A 119 -2.28 -0.71 -2.69
CA GLY A 119 -2.85 -1.43 -3.84
C GLY A 119 -2.16 -2.75 -4.14
N GLY A 120 -1.07 -3.05 -3.43
CA GLY A 120 -0.32 -4.30 -3.46
C GLY A 120 -1.03 -5.44 -2.73
N PRO A 121 -0.39 -6.62 -2.68
CA PRO A 121 -0.82 -7.68 -1.80
C PRO A 121 -0.61 -7.32 -0.32
N ILE A 122 -1.29 -8.05 0.55
CA ILE A 122 -1.21 -7.89 2.01
C ILE A 122 -0.86 -9.25 2.61
N TYR A 123 0.32 -9.32 3.23
CA TYR A 123 0.79 -10.52 3.91
C TYR A 123 1.14 -10.18 5.36
N VAL A 124 0.81 -11.10 6.27
CA VAL A 124 1.26 -11.03 7.66
C VAL A 124 2.19 -12.20 7.95
N SER A 125 3.27 -11.94 8.69
CA SER A 125 4.21 -12.98 9.12
C SER A 125 4.43 -12.94 10.62
N ASP A 126 3.33 -12.87 11.36
CA ASP A 126 3.30 -13.13 12.79
C ASP A 126 3.63 -14.60 13.09
N SER A 127 4.08 -14.86 14.32
CA SER A 127 4.19 -16.23 14.81
C SER A 127 2.82 -16.89 14.88
N VAL A 128 2.75 -18.19 14.56
CA VAL A 128 1.50 -18.96 14.62
C VAL A 128 0.87 -18.85 16.00
N GLY A 129 -0.39 -18.43 16.06
CA GLY A 129 -1.12 -18.23 17.31
C GLY A 129 -0.92 -16.86 17.98
N HIS A 130 -0.07 -16.00 17.42
CA HIS A 130 0.24 -14.67 17.94
C HIS A 130 -0.17 -13.57 16.96
N HIS A 131 -1.46 -13.54 16.59
CA HIS A 131 -2.01 -12.51 15.71
C HIS A 131 -2.81 -11.48 16.50
N ASP A 132 -2.71 -10.21 16.12
CA ASP A 132 -3.68 -9.19 16.52
C ASP A 132 -4.90 -9.28 15.59
N PHE A 133 -5.85 -10.14 15.95
CA PHE A 133 -7.08 -10.31 15.16
C PHE A 133 -7.96 -9.05 15.15
N ASP A 134 -7.85 -8.16 16.14
CA ASP A 134 -8.66 -6.94 16.18
C ASP A 134 -8.15 -5.93 15.15
N LEU A 135 -6.84 -5.85 14.92
CA LEU A 135 -6.27 -5.10 13.81
C LEU A 135 -6.62 -5.73 12.47
N LEU A 136 -6.42 -7.05 12.31
CA LEU A 136 -6.64 -7.73 11.03
C LEU A 136 -8.10 -7.66 10.56
N LYS A 137 -9.06 -7.78 11.49
CA LYS A 137 -10.49 -7.61 11.18
C LYS A 137 -10.84 -6.21 10.69
N ARG A 138 -10.05 -5.17 10.99
CA ARG A 138 -10.28 -3.82 10.43
C ARG A 138 -9.88 -3.71 8.96
N MET A 139 -9.00 -4.60 8.49
CA MET A 139 -8.54 -4.63 7.09
C MET A 139 -9.45 -5.48 6.20
N ALA A 140 -10.28 -6.32 6.80
CA ALA A 140 -11.16 -7.24 6.11
C ALA A 140 -12.63 -6.88 6.33
N LEU A 141 -13.45 -7.21 5.34
CA LEU A 141 -14.90 -7.10 5.39
C LEU A 141 -15.47 -8.35 6.10
N PRO A 142 -16.71 -8.30 6.62
CA PRO A 142 -17.31 -9.45 7.32
C PRO A 142 -17.41 -10.74 6.50
N ASP A 143 -17.36 -10.64 5.17
CA ASP A 143 -17.33 -11.76 4.23
C ASP A 143 -15.92 -12.32 3.97
N GLY A 144 -14.90 -11.78 4.64
CA GLY A 144 -13.49 -12.17 4.51
C GLY A 144 -12.77 -11.53 3.32
N THR A 145 -13.46 -10.73 2.50
CA THR A 145 -12.82 -10.00 1.39
C THR A 145 -12.10 -8.75 1.90
N ILE A 146 -11.13 -8.25 1.12
CA ILE A 146 -10.41 -7.02 1.42
C ILE A 146 -10.70 -5.96 0.36
N LEU A 147 -10.68 -4.69 0.77
CA LEU A 147 -10.71 -3.57 -0.17
C LEU A 147 -9.30 -3.38 -0.75
N ARG A 148 -9.22 -3.09 -2.05
CA ARG A 148 -7.97 -2.75 -2.74
C ARG A 148 -8.18 -1.51 -3.59
N CYS A 149 -7.17 -0.65 -3.60
CA CYS A 149 -7.11 0.47 -4.52
C CYS A 149 -6.82 -0.01 -5.95
N ASP A 150 -7.16 0.82 -6.95
CA ASP A 150 -7.06 0.47 -8.37
C ASP A 150 -5.63 0.55 -8.92
N HIS A 151 -4.81 1.40 -8.32
CA HIS A 151 -3.41 1.59 -8.72
C HIS A 151 -2.48 1.21 -7.58
N TYR A 152 -1.20 1.55 -7.72
CA TYR A 152 -0.23 1.50 -6.64
C TYR A 152 -0.09 2.87 -5.99
N ALA A 153 0.20 2.88 -4.69
CA ALA A 153 0.37 4.13 -3.96
C ALA A 153 1.64 4.86 -4.39
N LEU A 154 1.52 6.18 -4.54
CA LEU A 154 2.60 7.07 -4.94
C LEU A 154 2.74 8.24 -3.97
N PRO A 155 3.93 8.84 -3.81
CA PRO A 155 4.09 10.11 -3.13
C PRO A 155 3.21 11.19 -3.79
N THR A 156 2.65 12.08 -2.99
CA THR A 156 1.97 13.26 -3.53
C THR A 156 2.98 14.23 -4.13
N ARG A 157 2.57 14.96 -5.17
CA ARG A 157 3.46 15.85 -5.93
C ARG A 157 4.19 16.87 -5.07
N ASP A 158 3.57 17.32 -3.98
CA ASP A 158 4.07 18.37 -3.10
C ASP A 158 5.04 17.88 -2.01
N CYS A 159 5.31 16.57 -1.91
CA CYS A 159 6.43 16.05 -1.13
C CYS A 159 7.43 15.26 -1.99
N LEU A 160 7.24 15.20 -3.31
CA LEU A 160 7.97 14.31 -4.23
C LEU A 160 9.49 14.59 -4.31
N PHE A 161 9.91 15.83 -4.04
CA PHE A 161 11.32 16.23 -4.10
C PHE A 161 11.87 16.64 -2.73
N ASP A 162 11.13 16.34 -1.66
CA ASP A 162 11.53 16.62 -0.28
C ASP A 162 12.04 15.34 0.39
N ASP A 163 12.73 15.48 1.52
CA ASP A 163 13.30 14.36 2.29
C ASP A 163 12.48 14.11 3.57
N PRO A 164 11.42 13.29 3.51
CA PRO A 164 10.58 12.99 4.67
C PRO A 164 11.28 12.17 5.75
N LEU A 165 12.50 11.67 5.51
CA LEU A 165 13.23 10.84 6.49
C LEU A 165 14.14 11.68 7.37
N HIS A 166 14.76 12.74 6.83
CA HIS A 166 15.84 13.44 7.53
C HIS A 166 15.55 14.90 7.86
N ASP A 167 14.64 15.57 7.15
CA ASP A 167 14.53 17.03 7.27
C ASP A 167 13.72 17.51 8.49
N GLY A 168 13.01 16.59 9.17
CA GLY A 168 12.21 16.87 10.36
C GLY A 168 11.01 17.79 10.14
N LYS A 169 10.68 18.15 8.90
CA LYS A 169 9.60 19.08 8.52
C LYS A 169 8.60 18.45 7.56
N THR A 170 9.05 17.53 6.72
CA THR A 170 8.26 16.95 5.63
C THR A 170 7.55 15.70 6.12
N VAL A 171 6.24 15.66 5.87
CA VAL A 171 5.45 14.45 6.10
C VAL A 171 5.32 13.71 4.78
N LEU A 172 5.66 12.42 4.76
CA LEU A 172 5.38 11.57 3.61
C LEU A 172 3.85 11.50 3.41
N LYS A 173 3.39 12.00 2.27
CA LYS A 173 2.01 11.89 1.85
C LYS A 173 1.95 10.95 0.67
N ILE A 174 1.16 9.89 0.81
CA ILE A 174 0.93 8.91 -0.25
C ILE A 174 -0.54 8.92 -0.65
N TRP A 175 -0.78 8.69 -1.93
CA TRP A 175 -2.13 8.64 -2.48
C TRP A 175 -2.28 7.45 -3.41
N ASN A 176 -3.51 6.97 -3.51
CA ASN A 176 -3.94 5.95 -4.46
C ASN A 176 -5.41 6.21 -4.81
N LEU A 177 -5.89 5.63 -5.91
CA LEU A 177 -7.27 5.79 -6.36
C LEU A 177 -8.16 4.65 -5.88
N ASN A 178 -9.33 5.04 -5.39
CA ASN A 178 -10.45 4.15 -5.14
C ASN A 178 -11.64 4.62 -5.98
N LYS A 179 -12.23 3.72 -6.79
CA LYS A 179 -13.39 4.03 -7.67
C LYS A 179 -14.57 4.66 -6.94
N ALA A 180 -14.68 4.38 -5.65
CA ALA A 180 -15.76 4.87 -4.82
C ALA A 180 -15.74 6.39 -4.61
N LEU A 181 -14.63 7.08 -4.89
CA LEU A 181 -14.50 8.53 -4.70
C LEU A 181 -14.79 9.28 -6.01
N GLN A 182 -15.74 10.21 -5.97
CA GLN A 182 -16.14 11.06 -7.10
C GLN A 182 -16.13 12.53 -6.68
N VAL A 183 -15.64 13.41 -7.55
CA VAL A 183 -15.61 14.87 -7.31
C VAL A 183 -16.40 15.56 -8.41
N GLU A 184 -17.42 16.32 -8.03
CA GLU A 184 -18.34 17.04 -8.92
C GLU A 184 -18.51 18.49 -8.42
N GLY A 185 -17.78 19.43 -9.03
CA GLY A 185 -17.81 20.83 -8.59
C GLY A 185 -17.30 20.98 -7.16
N SER A 186 -18.13 21.49 -6.25
CA SER A 186 -17.83 21.58 -4.82
C SER A 186 -18.34 20.40 -3.99
N LYS A 187 -18.89 19.36 -4.65
CA LYS A 187 -19.34 18.13 -3.99
C LYS A 187 -18.32 17.02 -4.14
N VAL A 188 -18.00 16.34 -3.04
CA VAL A 188 -17.23 15.09 -3.03
C VAL A 188 -18.15 13.97 -2.58
N LYS A 189 -18.27 12.91 -3.38
CA LYS A 189 -19.06 11.71 -3.06
C LYS A 189 -18.11 10.55 -2.81
N MET A 190 -18.40 9.73 -1.81
CA MET A 190 -17.61 8.58 -1.45
C MET A 190 -18.52 7.42 -1.05
N GLU A 191 -18.45 6.30 -1.77
CA GLU A 191 -19.07 5.06 -1.31
C GLU A 191 -18.17 4.36 -0.30
N VAL A 192 -18.71 4.05 0.87
CA VAL A 192 -17.99 3.32 1.92
C VAL A 192 -18.70 2.02 2.27
N LYS A 193 -17.91 1.00 2.61
CA LYS A 193 -18.41 -0.28 3.12
C LYS A 193 -18.00 -0.40 4.58
N GLY A 194 -18.97 -0.63 5.46
CA GLY A 194 -18.76 -0.74 6.91
C GLY A 194 -19.45 0.36 7.72
N ALA A 195 -19.07 0.47 8.99
CA ALA A 195 -19.60 1.44 9.94
C ALA A 195 -18.51 1.89 10.92
N GLY A 196 -18.76 3.00 11.60
CA GLY A 196 -17.87 3.58 12.61
C GLY A 196 -17.43 4.99 12.28
N GLU A 197 -16.39 5.45 12.98
CA GLU A 197 -15.83 6.79 12.77
C GLU A 197 -15.05 6.82 11.46
N MET A 198 -15.51 7.64 10.51
CA MET A 198 -14.78 7.95 9.29
C MET A 198 -14.10 9.31 9.47
N LYS A 199 -12.79 9.36 9.21
CA LYS A 199 -12.02 10.60 9.18
C LYS A 199 -11.50 10.88 7.78
N ALA A 200 -11.54 12.15 7.39
CA ALA A 200 -10.99 12.61 6.14
C ALA A 200 -10.23 13.92 6.37
N PHE A 201 -9.09 14.08 5.72
CA PHE A 201 -8.45 15.38 5.63
C PHE A 201 -9.21 16.23 4.61
N ALA A 202 -9.56 17.46 4.98
CA ALA A 202 -10.16 18.44 4.09
C ALA A 202 -9.57 19.83 4.34
N SER A 203 -9.06 20.46 3.29
CA SER A 203 -8.43 21.79 3.35
C SER A 203 -9.42 22.93 3.65
N ALA A 204 -10.71 22.67 3.50
CA ALA A 204 -11.79 23.57 3.86
C ALA A 204 -12.83 22.84 4.70
N ARG A 205 -13.64 23.59 5.46
CA ARG A 205 -14.77 23.05 6.21
C ARG A 205 -15.95 22.83 5.24
N PRO A 206 -16.54 21.62 5.17
CA PRO A 206 -17.78 21.40 4.43
C PRO A 206 -18.91 22.28 5.01
N VAL A 207 -19.79 22.76 4.14
CA VAL A 207 -21.05 23.39 4.52
C VAL A 207 -22.03 22.34 5.05
N GLU A 208 -22.04 21.17 4.44
CA GLU A 208 -22.94 20.08 4.77
C GLU A 208 -22.29 18.72 4.49
N CYS A 209 -22.59 17.73 5.32
CA CYS A 209 -22.30 16.32 5.04
C CYS A 209 -23.62 15.54 5.00
N ARG A 210 -23.76 14.60 4.06
CA ARG A 210 -24.91 13.69 3.99
C ARG A 210 -24.46 12.24 3.97
N ILE A 211 -25.24 11.37 4.58
CA ILE A 211 -25.07 9.91 4.51
C ILE A 211 -26.37 9.33 3.95
N ASN A 212 -26.29 8.66 2.80
CA ASN A 212 -27.43 8.10 2.07
C ASN A 212 -28.55 9.13 1.80
N GLY A 213 -28.17 10.39 1.55
CA GLY A 213 -29.09 11.50 1.29
C GLY A 213 -29.59 12.23 2.54
N GLU A 214 -29.41 11.68 3.74
CA GLU A 214 -29.80 12.31 5.01
C GLU A 214 -28.67 13.18 5.56
N GLU A 215 -29.01 14.31 6.18
CA GLU A 215 -28.02 15.21 6.80
C GLU A 215 -27.31 14.51 7.96
N ALA A 216 -25.98 14.59 7.97
CA ALA A 216 -25.12 13.92 8.94
C ALA A 216 -24.35 14.94 9.78
N VAL A 217 -24.39 14.75 11.10
CA VAL A 217 -23.57 15.54 12.02
C VAL A 217 -22.10 15.22 11.78
N PHE A 218 -21.28 16.26 11.61
CA PHE A 218 -19.84 16.13 11.43
C PHE A 218 -19.06 17.08 12.35
N VAL A 219 -17.83 16.68 12.66
CA VAL A 219 -16.84 17.49 13.37
C VAL A 219 -15.78 17.92 12.38
N TYR A 220 -15.35 19.18 12.44
CA TYR A 220 -14.21 19.67 11.66
C TYR A 220 -13.25 20.43 12.58
N LYS A 221 -12.06 19.88 12.77
CA LYS A 221 -11.00 20.44 13.62
C LYS A 221 -9.64 20.20 12.95
N GLU A 222 -8.80 21.23 12.86
CA GLU A 222 -7.43 21.11 12.32
C GLU A 222 -7.38 20.42 10.95
N ASN A 223 -8.27 20.81 10.03
CA ASN A 223 -8.43 20.19 8.70
C ASN A 223 -8.83 18.72 8.68
N MET A 224 -9.21 18.17 9.84
CA MET A 224 -9.74 16.81 9.96
C MET A 224 -11.27 16.87 10.10
N LEU A 225 -11.93 16.28 9.11
CA LEU A 225 -13.36 16.00 9.11
C LEU A 225 -13.60 14.64 9.77
N GLY A 226 -14.60 14.55 10.64
CA GLY A 226 -15.03 13.32 11.29
C GLY A 226 -16.55 13.16 11.25
N LEU A 227 -17.01 11.96 10.90
CA LEU A 227 -18.44 11.59 10.89
C LEU A 227 -18.63 10.15 11.36
N GLN A 228 -19.82 9.84 11.85
CA GLN A 228 -20.20 8.47 12.24
C GLN A 228 -20.99 7.83 11.12
N VAL A 229 -20.40 6.82 10.48
CA VAL A 229 -21.07 6.02 9.46
C VAL A 229 -21.92 4.96 10.17
N PRO A 230 -23.26 4.98 10.01
CA PRO A 230 -24.12 3.98 10.63
C PRO A 230 -23.97 2.62 9.96
N TRP A 231 -24.30 1.56 10.70
CA TRP A 231 -24.36 0.22 10.12
C TRP A 231 -25.52 0.10 9.14
N SER A 232 -25.21 -0.27 7.89
CA SER A 232 -26.19 -0.42 6.79
C SER A 232 -27.04 -1.70 6.88
N GLY A 233 -26.81 -2.53 7.91
CA GLY A 233 -27.50 -3.80 8.11
C GLY A 233 -26.92 -4.97 7.31
N SER A 234 -25.94 -4.74 6.43
CA SER A 234 -25.30 -5.81 5.63
C SER A 234 -23.91 -5.40 5.15
N SER A 235 -22.97 -6.35 5.12
CA SER A 235 -21.67 -6.15 4.47
C SER A 235 -21.80 -5.96 2.95
N SER A 236 -22.87 -6.40 2.31
CA SER A 236 -23.05 -6.20 0.86
C SER A 236 -23.54 -4.80 0.48
N LYS A 237 -23.97 -3.97 1.45
CA LYS A 237 -24.52 -2.64 1.19
C LYS A 237 -23.48 -1.55 1.40
N MET A 238 -23.36 -0.67 0.42
CA MET A 238 -22.54 0.55 0.51
C MET A 238 -23.34 1.68 1.18
N CYS A 239 -22.64 2.55 1.89
CA CYS A 239 -23.15 3.85 2.33
C CYS A 239 -22.54 4.94 1.43
N LEU A 240 -23.37 5.81 0.87
CA LEU A 240 -22.91 6.98 0.14
C LEU A 240 -22.71 8.14 1.10
N ILE A 241 -21.49 8.64 1.21
CA ILE A 241 -21.19 9.88 1.93
C ILE A 241 -21.02 11.00 0.90
N GLU A 242 -21.69 12.12 1.13
CA GLU A 242 -21.56 13.32 0.31
C GLU A 242 -21.06 14.48 1.17
N TYR A 243 -19.99 15.13 0.73
CA TYR A 243 -19.43 16.33 1.34
C TYR A 243 -19.69 17.51 0.41
N ASN A 244 -20.40 18.53 0.88
CA ASN A 244 -20.68 19.75 0.15
C ASN A 244 -19.80 20.87 0.70
N PHE A 245 -18.89 21.41 -0.11
CA PHE A 245 -18.02 22.55 0.22
C PHE A 245 -18.56 23.86 -0.37
#